data_AF-M1AZ48-F1
#
_entry.id   AF-M1AZ48-F1
#
_cell.length_a   1.000
_cell.length_b   1.000
_cell.length_c   1.000
_cell.angle_alpha   90.00
_cell.angle_beta   90.00
_cell.angle_gamma   90.00
#
_symmetry.space_group_name_H-M   'P 1'
#
loop_
_entity.id
_entity.type
_entity.pdbx_description
1 polymer ?
#
loop_
_entity_poly.entity_id
_entity_poly.type
_entity_poly.pdbx_seq_one_letter_code
_entity_poly.pdbx_strand_id
1 'polypeptide(L)'
;MEASKKLVAMFLLCIVMISSSVHVSMADGESNAEKFKKAFNAVATEYTVCYNICQKVCSDAGFGYTHCEMKCDEDCTAKLLKERLQNMKN
;
A
#
# COMPACT_ATOMS: atom_id res chain seq x y z
N MET A 1 33.06 -6.67 -13.25
CA MET A 1 32.63 -5.27 -13.41
C MET A 1 31.41 -5.07 -14.32
N GLU A 2 31.03 -6.04 -15.17
CA GLU A 2 29.85 -5.91 -16.05
C GLU A 2 28.50 -6.07 -15.34
N ALA A 3 28.41 -6.94 -14.32
CA ALA A 3 27.17 -7.15 -13.56
C ALA A 3 26.69 -5.87 -12.86
N SER A 4 27.61 -5.09 -12.28
CA SER A 4 27.30 -3.81 -11.64
C SER A 4 26.74 -2.78 -12.63
N LYS A 5 27.23 -2.77 -13.88
CA LYS A 5 26.73 -1.88 -14.92
C LYS A 5 25.31 -2.23 -15.36
N LYS A 6 24.99 -3.53 -15.43
CA LYS A 6 23.64 -4.02 -15.75
C LYS A 6 22.62 -3.67 -14.66
N LEU A 7 23.01 -3.80 -13.39
CA LEU A 7 22.14 -3.43 -12.26
C LEU A 7 21.87 -1.91 -12.23
N VAL A 8 22.90 -1.08 -12.40
CA VAL A 8 22.73 0.38 -12.45
C VAL A 8 21.84 0.80 -13.62
N ALA A 9 22.02 0.20 -14.80
CA ALA A 9 21.18 0.48 -15.96
C ALA A 9 19.71 0.11 -15.71
N MET A 10 19.45 -1.05 -15.08
CA MET A 10 18.10 -1.49 -14.76
C MET A 10 17.43 -0.56 -13.72
N PHE A 11 18.16 -0.15 -12.68
CA PHE A 11 17.67 0.82 -11.69
C PHE A 11 17.30 2.16 -12.34
N LEU A 12 18.14 2.68 -13.24
CA LEU A 12 17.88 3.94 -13.93
C LEU A 12 16.66 3.85 -14.86
N LEU A 13 16.48 2.72 -15.57
CA LEU A 13 15.29 2.49 -16.40
C LEU A 13 14.01 2.46 -15.57
N CYS A 14 14.02 1.81 -14.41
CA CYS A 14 12.87 1.81 -13.50
C CYS A 14 12.51 3.23 -13.04
N ILE A 15 13.52 4.04 -12.68
CA ILE A 15 13.30 5.44 -12.25
C ILE A 15 12.71 6.27 -13.39
N VAL A 16 13.22 6.13 -14.62
CA VAL A 16 12.71 6.86 -15.80
C VAL A 16 11.27 6.48 -16.13
N MET A 17 10.94 5.18 -16.07
CA MET A 17 9.58 4.68 -16.33
C MET A 17 8.56 5.11 -15.25
N ILE A 18 8.98 5.16 -13.98
CA ILE A 18 8.15 5.72 -12.90
C ILE A 18 7.99 7.23 -13.10
N SER A 19 9.02 7.94 -13.55
CA SER A 19 8.96 9.39 -13.76
C SER A 19 8.06 9.78 -14.93
N SER A 20 8.01 8.98 -15.99
CA SER A 20 7.18 9.24 -17.18
C SER A 20 5.69 8.92 -16.98
N SER A 21 5.35 8.10 -15.99
CA SER A 21 3.95 7.78 -15.65
C SER A 21 3.31 8.79 -14.69
N VAL A 22 4.11 9.71 -14.12
CA VAL A 22 3.63 10.78 -13.24
C VAL A 22 3.36 12.05 -14.06
N HIS A 23 2.41 11.97 -15.00
CA HIS A 23 1.78 13.17 -15.53
C HIS A 23 0.83 13.73 -14.46
N VAL A 24 1.36 14.58 -13.58
CA VAL A 24 0.54 15.35 -12.63
C VAL A 24 -0.24 16.39 -13.42
N SER A 25 -1.49 16.09 -13.75
CA SER A 25 -2.44 17.10 -14.20
C SER A 25 -2.64 18.13 -13.08
N MET A 26 -1.94 19.26 -13.20
CA MET A 26 -2.19 20.46 -12.40
C MET A 26 -3.43 21.16 -12.98
N ALA A 27 -4.61 20.73 -12.56
CA ALA A 27 -5.86 21.45 -12.80
C ALA A 27 -6.40 21.94 -11.45
N ASP A 28 -6.64 23.25 -11.40
CA ASP A 28 -6.97 24.07 -10.24
C ASP A 28 -8.21 23.55 -9.47
N GLY A 29 -7.98 23.19 -8.21
CA GLY A 29 -8.86 22.44 -7.29
C GLY A 29 -7.99 21.75 -6.23
N GLU A 30 -8.52 21.43 -5.04
CA GLU A 30 -7.78 20.76 -3.93
C GLU A 30 -6.74 19.80 -4.52
N SER A 31 -5.45 20.09 -4.24
CA SER A 31 -4.33 19.50 -4.95
C SER A 31 -4.51 17.98 -5.02
N ASN A 32 -4.24 17.36 -6.17
CA ASN A 32 -4.27 15.91 -6.29
C ASN A 32 -3.44 15.22 -5.19
N ALA A 33 -2.40 15.89 -4.68
CA ALA A 33 -1.63 15.45 -3.52
C ALA A 33 -2.43 15.47 -2.21
N GLU A 34 -3.26 16.49 -1.96
CA GLU A 34 -4.12 16.57 -0.76
C GLU A 34 -5.25 15.53 -0.81
N LYS A 35 -5.89 15.37 -1.97
CA LYS A 35 -6.90 14.30 -2.17
C LYS A 35 -6.31 12.92 -1.97
N PHE A 36 -5.12 12.67 -2.54
CA PHE A 36 -4.39 11.42 -2.35
C PHE A 36 -4.03 11.21 -0.88
N LYS A 37 -3.47 12.22 -0.21
CA LYS A 37 -3.11 12.15 1.21
C LYS A 37 -4.32 11.85 2.09
N LYS A 38 -5.47 12.48 1.81
CA LYS A 38 -6.72 12.23 2.54
C LYS A 38 -7.23 10.81 2.32
N ALA A 39 -7.25 10.33 1.08
CA ALA A 39 -7.63 8.96 0.76
C ALA A 39 -6.69 7.94 1.39
N PHE A 40 -5.38 8.18 1.32
CA PHE A 40 -4.36 7.33 1.94
C PHE A 40 -4.51 7.28 3.46
N ASN A 41 -4.70 8.42 4.13
CA ASN A 41 -4.90 8.46 5.58
C ASN A 41 -6.14 7.70 6.02
N ALA A 42 -7.23 7.77 5.25
CA ALA A 42 -8.44 6.98 5.52
C ALA A 42 -8.14 5.48 5.46
N VAL A 43 -7.48 5.01 4.38
CA VAL A 43 -7.09 3.61 4.21
C VAL A 43 -6.11 3.16 5.30
N ALA A 44 -5.12 3.98 5.63
CA ALA A 44 -4.13 3.68 6.67
C ALA A 44 -4.78 3.53 8.06
N THR A 45 -5.79 4.34 8.35
CA THR A 45 -6.56 4.25 9.60
C THR A 45 -7.38 2.96 9.65
N GLU A 46 -8.10 2.64 8.58
CA GLU A 46 -8.88 1.39 8.47
C GLU A 46 -7.98 0.16 8.59
N TYR A 47 -6.82 0.17 7.92
CA TYR A 47 -5.80 -0.87 8.02
C TYR A 47 -5.30 -1.02 9.45
N THR A 48 -4.91 0.08 10.10
CA THR A 48 -4.36 0.06 11.46
C THR A 48 -5.35 -0.53 12.46
N VAL A 49 -6.63 -0.16 12.36
CA VAL A 49 -7.69 -0.71 13.21
C VAL A 49 -7.86 -2.21 12.97
N CYS A 50 -7.91 -2.63 11.70
CA CYS A 50 -8.01 -4.05 11.36
C CYS A 50 -6.82 -4.85 11.91
N TYR A 51 -5.61 -4.37 11.66
CA TYR A 51 -4.37 -5.04 12.04
C TYR A 51 -4.27 -5.19 13.56
N ASN A 52 -4.54 -4.14 14.33
CA ASN A 52 -4.48 -4.20 15.79
C ASN A 52 -5.49 -5.18 16.39
N ILE A 53 -6.72 -5.23 15.86
CA ILE A 53 -7.73 -6.19 16.28
C ILE A 53 -7.28 -7.61 15.93
N CYS A 54 -6.81 -7.83 14.70
CA CYS A 54 -6.34 -9.13 14.26
C CYS A 54 -5.16 -9.62 15.10
N GLN A 55 -4.18 -8.74 15.36
CA GLN A 55 -2.97 -9.14 16.08
C GLN A 55 -3.29 -9.51 17.53
N LYS A 56 -4.24 -8.80 18.16
CA LYS A 56 -4.75 -9.16 19.48
C LYS A 56 -5.40 -10.53 19.47
N VAL A 57 -6.35 -10.77 18.56
CA VAL A 57 -7.06 -12.07 18.45
C VAL A 57 -6.08 -13.21 18.15
N CYS A 58 -5.11 -12.99 17.28
CA CYS A 58 -4.11 -13.98 16.92
C CYS A 58 -3.17 -14.30 18.08
N SER A 59 -2.74 -13.28 18.83
CA SER A 59 -1.91 -13.45 20.02
C SER A 59 -2.68 -14.14 21.15
N ASP A 60 -3.95 -13.78 21.35
CA ASP A 60 -4.85 -14.40 22.34
C ASP A 60 -5.10 -15.89 22.01
N ALA A 61 -5.03 -16.28 20.73
CA ALA A 61 -5.08 -17.67 20.29
C ALA A 61 -3.75 -18.44 20.49
N GLY A 62 -2.70 -17.78 21.00
CA GLY A 62 -1.42 -18.40 21.33
C GLY A 62 -0.44 -18.50 20.16
N PHE A 63 -0.69 -17.82 19.04
CA PHE A 63 0.23 -17.81 17.90
C PHE A 63 1.41 -16.85 18.13
N GLY A 64 2.55 -17.16 17.50
CA GLY A 64 3.74 -16.32 17.58
C GLY A 64 3.62 -15.01 16.80
N TYR A 65 4.38 -13.99 17.21
CA TYR A 65 4.34 -12.64 16.62
C TYR A 65 4.47 -12.65 15.09
N THR A 66 5.50 -13.28 14.53
CA THR A 66 5.74 -13.30 13.08
C THR A 66 4.63 -14.01 12.30
N HIS A 67 4.00 -15.03 12.90
CA HIS A 67 2.84 -15.67 12.29
C HIS A 67 1.66 -14.70 12.23
N CYS A 68 1.38 -14.02 13.35
CA CYS A 68 0.30 -13.05 13.42
C CYS A 68 0.54 -11.84 12.52
N GLU A 69 1.76 -11.35 12.44
CA GLU A 69 2.14 -10.24 11.56
C GLU A 69 1.82 -10.55 10.10
N MET A 70 2.35 -11.66 9.56
CA MET A 70 2.09 -12.04 8.17
C MET A 70 0.61 -12.30 7.91
N LYS A 71 -0.06 -13.02 8.80
CA LYS A 71 -1.48 -13.34 8.66
C LYS A 71 -2.35 -12.09 8.68
N CYS A 72 -2.12 -11.20 9.64
CA CYS A 72 -2.92 -10.00 9.79
C CYS A 72 -2.66 -8.98 8.69
N ASP A 73 -1.44 -8.89 8.17
CA ASP A 73 -1.14 -8.07 7.00
C ASP A 73 -1.91 -8.55 5.76
N GLU A 74 -1.87 -9.85 5.49
CA GLU A 74 -2.58 -10.46 4.35
C GLU A 74 -4.11 -10.30 4.49
N ASP A 75 -4.67 -10.69 5.64
CA ASP A 75 -6.12 -10.67 5.88
C ASP A 75 -6.69 -9.24 5.80
N CYS A 76 -6.01 -8.25 6.41
CA CYS A 76 -6.46 -6.86 6.41
C CYS A 76 -6.28 -6.18 5.05
N THR A 77 -5.20 -6.47 4.33
CA THR A 77 -5.01 -5.97 2.96
C THR A 77 -6.07 -6.53 2.02
N ALA A 78 -6.34 -7.84 2.08
CA ALA A 78 -7.38 -8.47 1.27
C ALA A 78 -8.77 -7.89 1.55
N LYS A 79 -9.08 -7.61 2.83
CA LYS A 79 -10.34 -6.97 3.22
C LYS A 79 -10.48 -5.58 2.62
N LEU A 80 -9.46 -4.73 2.77
CA LEU A 80 -9.48 -3.36 2.23
C LEU A 80 -9.61 -3.36 0.70
N LEU A 81 -8.83 -4.19 0.01
CA LEU A 81 -8.91 -4.30 -1.45
C LEU A 81 -10.30 -4.74 -1.90
N LYS A 82 -10.91 -5.72 -1.22
CA LYS A 82 -12.26 -6.19 -1.53
C LYS A 82 -13.31 -5.08 -1.35
N GLU A 83 -13.27 -4.37 -0.23
CA GLU A 83 -14.20 -3.26 0.05
C GLU A 83 -14.05 -2.13 -0.98
N ARG A 84 -12.82 -1.80 -1.39
CA ARG A 84 -12.56 -0.77 -2.42
C ARG A 84 -13.02 -1.22 -3.81
N LEU A 85 -12.75 -2.46 -4.20
CA LEU A 85 -13.22 -3.03 -5.47
C LEU A 85 -14.75 -3.07 -5.55
N GLN A 86 -15.43 -3.38 -4.44
CA GLN A 86 -16.88 -3.35 -4.37
C GLN A 86 -17.44 -1.92 -4.52
N ASN A 87 -16.80 -0.94 -3.88
CA ASN A 87 -17.21 0.46 -3.97
C ASN A 87 -16.98 1.09 -5.35
N MET A 88 -16.10 0.52 -6.19
CA MET A 88 -15.87 0.96 -7.58
C MET A 88 -16.81 0.30 -8.60
N LYS A 89 -17.53 -0.75 -8.21
CA LYS A 89 -18.47 -1.48 -9.07
C LYS A 89 -19.87 -0.86 -9.08
N ASN A 90 -20.18 -0.02 -8.08
CA ASN A 90 -21.41 0.75 -7.97
C ASN A 90 -21.21 2.18 -8.47
#